data_AF-A0A9P3GKR5-F1
#
_entry.id   AF-A0A9P3GKR5-F1
#
_cell.length_a   1.000
_cell.length_b   1.000
_cell.length_c   1.000
_cell.angle_alpha   90.00
_cell.angle_beta   90.00
_cell.angle_gamma   90.00
#
_symmetry.space_group_name_H-M   'P 1'
#
loop_
_entity.id
_entity.type
_entity.pdbx_description
1 polymer ?
#
loop_
_entity_poly.entity_id
_entity_poly.type
_entity_poly.pdbx_seq_one_letter_code
_entity_poly.pdbx_strand_id
1 'polypeptide(L)'
;MHQQLHDKRIVCKDLIKALEACHLDTWSRWTGGCNTMKIELNKCLHAQSVKQAAANREKAKVRRERTEKAWQDIRGDSTDAGDAL
;
A
#
# COMPACT_ATOMS: atom_id res chain seq x y z
N MET A 1 -10.09 -8.01 -13.45
CA MET A 1 -9.70 -7.96 -12.02
C MET A 1 -8.17 -7.89 -11.94
N HIS A 2 -7.58 -6.77 -11.50
CA HIS A 2 -6.12 -6.55 -11.50
C HIS A 2 -5.45 -7.15 -10.24
N GLN A 3 -4.27 -7.75 -10.42
CA GLN A 3 -3.58 -8.61 -9.44
C GLN A 3 -2.95 -7.85 -8.25
N GLN A 4 -2.67 -6.55 -8.38
CA GLN A 4 -1.98 -5.74 -7.36
C GLN A 4 -2.84 -5.35 -6.13
N LEU A 5 -3.96 -6.05 -5.90
CA LEU A 5 -4.87 -5.76 -4.80
C LEU A 5 -4.92 -6.84 -3.72
N HIS A 6 -4.05 -7.87 -3.72
CA HIS A 6 -4.22 -9.03 -2.82
C HIS A 6 -4.46 -8.65 -1.34
N ASP A 7 -3.58 -7.84 -0.74
CA ASP A 7 -3.75 -7.34 0.64
C ASP A 7 -4.94 -6.38 0.79
N LYS A 8 -5.29 -5.66 -0.29
CA LYS A 8 -6.42 -4.74 -0.30
C LYS A 8 -7.76 -5.43 -0.40
N ARG A 9 -7.80 -6.60 -1.04
CA ARG A 9 -8.98 -7.45 -1.13
C ARG A 9 -9.33 -8.09 0.20
N ILE A 10 -8.35 -8.34 1.08
CA ILE A 10 -8.60 -8.93 2.40
C ILE A 10 -9.33 -7.93 3.30
N VAL A 11 -8.88 -6.68 3.36
CA VAL A 11 -9.47 -5.66 4.23
C VAL A 11 -10.85 -5.22 3.76
N CYS A 12 -11.04 -5.03 2.45
CA CYS A 12 -12.31 -4.60 1.88
C CYS A 12 -13.17 -5.78 1.37
N LYS A 13 -12.95 -7.00 1.88
CA LYS A 13 -13.53 -8.24 1.33
C LYS A 13 -15.06 -8.22 1.29
N ASP A 14 -15.70 -7.70 2.33
CA ASP A 14 -17.16 -7.73 2.42
C ASP A 14 -17.82 -6.74 1.45
N LEU A 15 -17.19 -5.58 1.22
CA LEU A 15 -17.62 -4.63 0.19
C LEU A 15 -17.41 -5.18 -1.23
N ILE A 16 -16.34 -5.95 -1.44
CA ILE A 16 -16.10 -6.67 -2.70
C ILE A 16 -17.19 -7.70 -2.92
N LYS A 17 -17.52 -8.53 -1.91
CA LYS A 17 -18.61 -9.51 -2.01
C LYS A 17 -19.96 -8.85 -2.27
N ALA A 18 -20.26 -7.72 -1.62
CA ALA A 18 -21.50 -6.99 -1.83
C ALA A 18 -21.60 -6.45 -3.26
N LEU A 19 -20.51 -5.91 -3.81
CA LEU A 19 -20.47 -5.45 -5.19
C LEU A 19 -20.55 -6.62 -6.19
N GLU A 20 -19.86 -7.73 -5.92
CA GLU A 20 -19.92 -8.96 -6.71
C GLU A 20 -21.35 -9.54 -6.73
N ALA A 21 -22.02 -9.57 -5.57
CA ALA A 21 -23.41 -9.99 -5.47
C ALA A 21 -24.37 -9.07 -6.25
N CYS A 22 -24.16 -7.75 -6.20
CA CYS A 22 -24.95 -6.81 -6.99
C CYS A 22 -24.74 -7.01 -8.50
N HIS A 23 -23.52 -7.32 -8.92
CA HIS A 23 -23.21 -7.60 -10.32
C HIS A 23 -23.76 -8.94 -10.85
N LEU A 24 -24.30 -9.81 -9.98
CA LEU A 24 -25.07 -10.98 -10.42
C LEU A 24 -26.36 -10.55 -11.14
N ASP A 25 -26.94 -9.42 -10.74
CA ASP A 25 -28.00 -8.79 -11.51
C ASP A 25 -27.42 -7.93 -12.64
N THR A 26 -27.65 -8.39 -13.87
CA THR A 26 -27.12 -7.74 -15.07
C THR A 26 -27.78 -6.39 -15.30
N TRP A 27 -29.05 -6.24 -14.92
CA TRP A 27 -29.80 -5.00 -15.09
C TRP A 27 -29.31 -3.91 -14.13
N SER A 28 -29.18 -4.21 -12.83
CA SER A 28 -28.62 -3.28 -11.84
C SER A 28 -27.19 -2.88 -12.16
N ARG A 29 -26.38 -3.79 -12.72
CA ARG A 29 -25.03 -3.48 -13.18
C ARG A 29 -25.03 -2.48 -14.34
N TRP A 30 -25.91 -2.64 -15.32
CA TRP A 30 -26.00 -1.76 -16.49
C TRP A 30 -26.60 -0.40 -16.18
N THR A 31 -27.64 -0.36 -15.35
CA THR A 31 -28.36 0.87 -15.00
C THR A 31 -27.71 1.67 -13.88
N GLY A 32 -26.66 1.14 -13.25
CA GLY A 32 -25.94 1.82 -12.17
C GLY A 32 -26.52 1.61 -10.77
N GLY A 33 -27.43 0.65 -10.60
CA GLY A 33 -27.99 0.26 -9.29
C GLY A 33 -26.94 -0.20 -8.26
N CYS A 34 -25.74 -0.60 -8.72
CA CYS A 34 -24.63 -1.01 -7.85
C CYS A 34 -23.68 0.13 -7.42
N ASN A 35 -23.99 1.40 -7.74
CA ASN A 35 -23.07 2.52 -7.52
C ASN A 35 -22.78 2.80 -6.04
N THR A 36 -23.74 2.59 -5.14
CA THR A 36 -23.55 2.82 -3.70
C THR A 36 -22.44 1.92 -3.15
N MET A 37 -22.52 0.62 -3.41
CA MET A 37 -21.53 -0.38 -2.98
C MET A 37 -20.16 -0.10 -3.63
N LYS A 38 -20.15 0.33 -4.89
CA LYS A 38 -18.92 0.75 -5.60
C LYS A 38 -18.27 1.96 -4.92
N ILE A 39 -19.04 2.95 -4.49
CA ILE A 39 -18.53 4.14 -3.80
C ILE A 39 -17.93 3.75 -2.44
N GLU A 40 -18.61 2.89 -1.69
CA GLU A 40 -18.11 2.38 -0.40
C GLU A 40 -16.82 1.59 -0.56
N LEU A 41 -16.77 0.70 -1.56
CA LEU A 41 -15.56 -0.05 -1.88
C LEU A 41 -14.39 0.88 -2.21
N ASN A 42 -14.63 1.92 -3.03
CA ASN A 42 -13.61 2.91 -3.38
C ASN A 42 -13.09 3.65 -2.14
N LYS A 43 -13.98 4.05 -1.21
CA LYS A 43 -13.59 4.70 0.05
C LYS A 43 -12.70 3.77 0.88
N CYS A 44 -13.06 2.49 1.01
CA CYS A 44 -12.27 1.50 1.73
C CYS A 44 -10.87 1.33 1.13
N LEU A 45 -10.78 1.12 -0.19
CA LEU A 45 -9.52 0.94 -0.90
C LEU A 45 -8.63 2.19 -0.83
N HIS A 46 -9.22 3.38 -0.90
CA HIS A 46 -8.49 4.63 -0.75
C HIS A 46 -7.92 4.76 0.67
N ALA A 47 -8.74 4.56 1.70
CA ALA A 47 -8.32 4.61 3.09
C ALA A 47 -7.17 3.63 3.39
N GLN A 48 -7.25 2.40 2.86
CA GLN A 48 -6.18 1.43 3.02
C GLN A 48 -4.89 1.85 2.31
N SER A 49 -5.01 2.42 1.11
CA SER A 49 -3.84 2.91 0.36
C SER A 49 -3.12 4.02 1.13
N VAL A 50 -3.87 4.94 1.74
CA VAL A 50 -3.32 6.00 2.60
C VAL A 50 -2.63 5.40 3.84
N LYS A 51 -3.27 4.44 4.52
CA LYS A 51 -2.69 3.75 5.69
C LYS A 51 -1.38 3.03 5.33
N GLN A 52 -1.36 2.30 4.23
CA GLN A 52 -0.15 1.61 3.76
C GLN A 52 0.95 2.60 3.37
N ALA A 53 0.61 3.70 2.70
CA ALA A 53 1.57 4.74 2.37
C ALA A 53 2.20 5.37 3.62
N ALA A 54 1.41 5.65 4.65
CA ALA A 54 1.91 6.14 5.93
C ALA A 54 2.86 5.14 6.62
N ALA A 55 2.47 3.86 6.70
CA ALA A 55 3.31 2.82 7.27
C ALA A 55 4.62 2.63 6.48
N ASN A 56 4.57 2.72 5.15
CA ASN A 56 5.75 2.61 4.30
C ASN A 56 6.68 3.82 4.46
N ARG A 57 6.14 5.03 4.63
CA ARG A 57 6.94 6.22 4.93
C ARG A 57 7.69 6.05 6.25
N GLU A 58 7.04 5.54 7.28
CA GLU A 58 7.69 5.33 8.57
C GLU A 58 8.78 4.26 8.49
N LYS A 59 8.49 3.12 7.85
CA LYS A 59 9.51 2.09 7.58
C LYS A 59 10.67 2.63 6.75
N ALA A 60 10.41 3.53 5.80
CA ALA A 60 11.44 4.14 4.97
C ALA A 60 12.36 5.05 5.79
N LYS A 61 11.85 5.81 6.76
CA LYS A 61 12.69 6.61 7.67
C LYS A 61 13.62 5.72 8.49
N VAL A 62 13.07 4.69 9.13
CA VAL A 62 13.87 3.73 9.92
C VAL A 62 14.95 3.07 9.06
N ARG A 63 14.63 2.71 7.81
CA ARG A 63 15.62 2.17 6.87
C ARG A 63 16.69 3.19 6.51
N ARG A 64 16.31 4.45 6.24
CA ARG A 64 17.26 5.53 5.95
C ARG A 64 18.21 5.76 7.11
N GLU A 65 17.71 5.87 8.35
CA GLU A 65 18.56 6.04 9.53
C GLU A 65 19.54 4.89 9.72
N ARG A 66 19.10 3.64 9.51
CA ARG A 66 19.99 2.46 9.58
C ARG A 66 21.05 2.49 8.48
N THR A 67 20.64 2.82 7.26
CA THR A 67 21.54 2.94 6.13
C THR A 67 22.56 4.05 6.37
N GLU A 68 22.13 5.23 6.81
CA GLU A 68 23.00 6.37 7.12
C GLU A 68 24.02 6.05 8.22
N LYS A 69 23.59 5.37 9.31
CA LYS A 69 24.51 4.88 10.36
C LYS A 69 25.54 3.91 9.78
N ALA A 70 25.10 2.90 9.03
CA ALA A 70 26.02 1.94 8.40
C ALA A 70 27.02 2.62 7.44
N TRP A 71 26.59 3.64 6.69
CA TRP A 71 27.50 4.42 5.83
C TRP A 71 28.45 5.33 6.63
N GLN A 72 28.08 5.79 7.83
CA GLN A 72 28.98 6.53 8.72
C GLN A 72 30.05 5.60 9.29
N ASP A 73 29.67 4.40 9.72
CA ASP A 73 30.63 3.39 10.24
C ASP A 73 31.67 3.03 9.17
N ILE A 74 31.23 2.76 7.94
CA ILE A 74 32.14 2.47 6.81
C ILE A 74 33.05 3.68 6.49
N ARG A 75 32.51 4.90 6.56
CA ARG A 75 33.30 6.11 6.29
C ARG A 75 34.32 6.41 7.38
N GLY A 76 33.97 6.20 8.64
CA GLY A 76 34.86 6.33 9.80
C GLY A 76 36.01 5.32 9.76
N ASP A 77 35.74 4.08 9.36
CA ASP A 77 36.80 3.09 9.11
C ASP A 77 37.69 3.46 7.91
N SER A 78 37.14 4.12 6.89
CA SER A 78 37.91 4.50 5.70
C SER A 78 38.79 5.75 5.87
N THR A 79 38.53 6.61 6.86
CA THR A 79 39.46 7.71 7.20
C THR A 79 40.75 7.23 7.86
N ASP A 80 40.75 6.00 8.41
CA ASP A 80 41.96 5.39 8.98
C ASP A 80 42.76 4.56 7.96
N ALA A 81 42.17 4.23 6.79
CA ALA A 81 42.83 3.49 5.71
C ALA A 81 43.26 4.36 4.51
N GLY A 82 42.72 5.58 4.39
CA GLY A 82 43.02 6.51 3.30
C GLY A 82 44.22 7.43 3.52
N ASP A 83 44.71 7.56 4.77
CA ASP A 83 45.87 8.40 5.15
C ASP A 83 47.18 7.60 5.27
N ALA A 84 47.23 6.38 4.72
CA ALA A 84 48.42 5.51 4.70
C ALA A 84 49.03 5.30 3.30
N LEU A 85 48.84 6.26 2.37
CA LEU A 85 49.42 6.23 1.03
C LEU A 85 50.01 7.58 0.62
#